data_AF-A0A5J4JH81-F1
#
_entry.id   AF-A0A5J4JH81-F1
#
_cell.length_a   1.000
_cell.length_b   1.000
_cell.length_c   1.000
_cell.angle_alpha   90.00
_cell.angle_beta   90.00
_cell.angle_gamma   90.00
#
_symmetry.space_group_name_H-M   'P 1'
#
loop_
_entity.id
_entity.type
_entity.pdbx_description
1 polymer ?
#
loop_
_entity_poly.entity_id
_entity_poly.type
_entity_poly.pdbx_seq_one_letter_code
_entity_poly.pdbx_strand_id
1 'polypeptide(L)'
;MLKDIKTLLQRNGRETKIKEIAEELHVTPTKIKKLLSRYWQRGMNKNAMLPDYSKSGGKGKIKTLSNEKVGRPRRVTIDGEYRSGINITDEVKVQFEHAINKYYRKSNNYTLRDVYHFVLRDFYSDRFKVNGEYQYRIWDADRIPSYDQLINFTIGLRSSKTQKKDMQFRKSVKEYELKHRPLLSNSKVETNGPGTRFQIDATIADVYIVSAFDVNRIIGRPVVYAVIDVY
;
A
#
# COMPACT_ATOMS: atom_id res chain seq x y z
N MET A 1 -38.27 -9.36 -9.94
CA MET A 1 -38.84 -9.10 -8.61
C MET A 1 -39.18 -10.44 -7.94
N LEU A 2 -39.03 -10.58 -6.62
CA LEU A 2 -39.46 -11.80 -5.91
C LEU A 2 -40.96 -12.07 -6.16
N LYS A 3 -41.31 -13.27 -6.63
CA LYS A 3 -42.69 -13.64 -7.00
C LYS A 3 -43.68 -13.52 -5.84
N ASP A 4 -43.23 -13.78 -4.60
CA ASP A 4 -44.08 -13.82 -3.41
C ASP A 4 -43.97 -12.59 -2.49
N ILE A 5 -43.46 -11.47 -3.01
CA ILE A 5 -43.11 -10.32 -2.17
C ILE A 5 -44.31 -9.73 -1.41
N LYS A 6 -45.51 -9.76 -2.00
CA LYS A 6 -46.75 -9.25 -1.39
C LYS A 6 -47.13 -10.04 -0.14
N THR A 7 -47.05 -11.37 -0.21
CA THR A 7 -47.36 -12.28 0.89
C THR A 7 -46.31 -12.24 1.98
N LEU A 8 -45.03 -12.12 1.61
CA LEU A 8 -43.92 -12.01 2.56
C LEU A 8 -43.94 -10.70 3.36
N LEU A 9 -44.48 -9.61 2.80
CA LEU A 9 -44.60 -8.33 3.50
C LEU A 9 -45.71 -8.31 4.54
N GLN A 10 -46.77 -9.11 4.39
CA GLN A 10 -47.88 -9.18 5.36
C GLN A 10 -47.45 -9.90 6.64
N ARG A 11 -48.01 -9.54 7.80
CA ARG A 11 -47.68 -10.17 9.09
C ARG A 11 -48.28 -11.58 9.20
N ASN A 12 -49.52 -11.72 8.73
CA ASN A 12 -50.24 -12.99 8.73
C ASN A 12 -49.81 -13.81 7.50
N GLY A 13 -49.56 -15.11 7.67
CA GLY A 13 -49.15 -16.02 6.58
C GLY A 13 -47.67 -15.98 6.17
N ARG A 14 -46.90 -14.98 6.62
CA ARG A 14 -45.45 -14.89 6.35
C ARG A 14 -44.67 -16.09 6.84
N GLU A 15 -44.95 -16.55 8.06
CA GLU A 15 -44.22 -17.67 8.66
C GLU A 15 -44.43 -18.97 7.87
N THR A 16 -45.67 -19.23 7.45
CA THR A 16 -46.03 -20.37 6.60
C THR A 16 -45.31 -20.30 5.27
N LYS A 17 -45.32 -19.12 4.62
CA LYS A 17 -44.64 -18.95 3.34
C LYS A 17 -43.12 -19.08 3.44
N ILE A 18 -42.52 -18.63 4.54
CA ILE A 18 -41.09 -18.83 4.81
C ILE A 18 -40.75 -20.31 4.96
N LYS A 19 -41.61 -21.12 5.58
CA LYS A 19 -41.41 -22.57 5.72
C LYS A 19 -41.50 -23.28 4.36
N GLU A 20 -42.49 -22.95 3.53
CA GLU A 20 -42.60 -23.48 2.17
C GLU A 20 -41.34 -23.20 1.35
N ILE A 21 -40.84 -21.95 1.36
CA ILE A 21 -39.61 -21.58 0.63
C ILE A 21 -38.38 -22.27 1.25
N ALA A 22 -38.36 -22.51 2.56
CA ALA A 22 -37.28 -23.23 3.24
C ALA A 22 -37.18 -24.68 2.78
N GLU A 23 -38.33 -25.35 2.65
CA GLU A 23 -38.46 -26.72 2.17
C GLU A 23 -38.07 -26.84 0.69
N GLU A 24 -38.56 -25.93 -0.16
CA GLU A 24 -38.22 -25.88 -1.60
C GLU A 24 -36.71 -25.69 -1.83
N LEU A 25 -36.06 -24.84 -1.03
CA LEU A 25 -34.64 -24.51 -1.18
C LEU A 25 -33.71 -25.38 -0.31
N HIS A 26 -34.24 -26.36 0.43
CA HIS A 26 -33.49 -27.20 1.38
C HIS A 26 -32.59 -26.41 2.35
N VAL A 27 -33.09 -25.30 2.90
CA VAL A 27 -32.38 -24.45 3.85
C VAL A 27 -33.18 -24.26 5.12
N THR A 28 -32.53 -23.81 6.20
CA THR A 28 -33.24 -23.52 7.45
C THR A 28 -34.14 -22.28 7.32
N PRO A 29 -35.36 -22.28 7.90
CA PRO A 29 -36.23 -21.10 7.93
C PRO A 29 -35.54 -19.86 8.52
N THR A 30 -34.64 -20.07 9.49
CA THR A 30 -33.80 -19.02 10.10
C THR A 30 -32.91 -18.32 9.09
N LYS A 31 -32.34 -19.04 8.11
CA LYS A 31 -31.51 -18.46 7.04
C LYS A 31 -32.34 -17.55 6.14
N ILE A 32 -33.53 -17.98 5.76
CA ILE A 32 -34.47 -17.18 4.95
C ILE A 32 -34.91 -15.93 5.71
N LYS A 33 -35.30 -16.06 6.99
CA LYS A 33 -35.63 -14.92 7.85
C LYS A 33 -34.51 -13.88 7.88
N LYS A 34 -33.26 -14.32 8.09
CA LYS A 34 -32.09 -13.41 8.09
C LYS A 34 -31.92 -12.67 6.76
N LEU A 35 -32.12 -13.35 5.63
CA LEU A 35 -32.02 -12.74 4.30
C LEU A 35 -33.16 -11.75 4.03
N LEU A 36 -34.41 -12.11 4.38
CA LEU A 36 -35.56 -11.23 4.23
C LEU A 36 -35.46 -9.99 5.13
N SER A 37 -35.05 -10.15 6.40
CA SER A 37 -34.78 -9.02 7.28
C SER A 37 -33.71 -8.10 6.70
N ARG A 38 -32.61 -8.66 6.17
CA ARG A 38 -31.55 -7.88 5.52
C ARG A 38 -32.07 -7.13 4.29
N TYR A 39 -32.90 -7.78 3.48
CA TYR A 39 -33.51 -7.20 2.29
C TYR A 39 -34.40 -5.99 2.63
N TRP A 40 -35.31 -6.16 3.60
CA TRP A 40 -36.25 -5.12 4.01
C TRP A 40 -35.54 -3.96 4.71
N GLN A 41 -34.60 -4.23 5.62
CA GLN A 41 -33.86 -3.19 6.34
C GLN A 41 -32.99 -2.32 5.42
N ARG A 42 -32.62 -2.80 4.22
CA ARG A 42 -31.72 -2.12 3.29
C ARG A 42 -32.41 -1.57 2.03
N GLY A 43 -33.74 -1.41 2.08
CA GLY A 43 -34.50 -0.73 1.02
C GLY A 43 -34.81 -1.61 -0.20
N MET A 44 -34.84 -2.94 -0.05
CA MET A 44 -35.43 -3.87 -1.02
C MET A 44 -34.88 -3.75 -2.47
N ASN A 45 -33.58 -3.48 -2.60
CA ASN A 45 -32.89 -3.43 -3.89
C ASN A 45 -31.87 -4.58 -4.02
N LYS A 46 -31.28 -4.75 -5.22
CA LYS A 46 -30.28 -5.82 -5.47
C LYS A 46 -29.05 -5.68 -4.56
N ASN A 47 -28.65 -4.46 -4.23
CA ASN A 47 -27.49 -4.18 -3.38
C ASN A 47 -27.72 -4.53 -1.91
N ALA A 48 -28.97 -4.72 -1.46
CA ALA A 48 -29.29 -5.16 -0.11
C ALA A 48 -28.69 -6.53 0.24
N MET A 49 -28.41 -7.36 -0.77
CA MET A 49 -27.81 -8.69 -0.62
C MET A 49 -26.29 -8.68 -0.56
N LEU A 50 -25.64 -7.52 -0.75
CA LEU A 50 -24.18 -7.42 -0.61
C LEU A 50 -23.75 -7.76 0.83
N PRO A 51 -22.66 -8.52 1.01
CA PRO A 51 -22.06 -8.76 2.32
C PRO A 51 -21.59 -7.46 2.98
N ASP A 52 -21.58 -7.45 4.32
CA ASP A 52 -21.04 -6.34 5.11
C ASP A 52 -19.51 -6.38 5.12
N TYR A 53 -18.89 -6.17 3.95
CA TYR A 53 -17.43 -6.13 3.82
C TYR A 53 -16.80 -5.06 4.72
N SER A 54 -17.53 -3.97 5.00
CA SER A 54 -17.13 -2.93 5.96
C SER A 54 -16.91 -3.45 7.39
N LYS A 55 -17.62 -4.51 7.79
CA LYS A 55 -17.48 -5.17 9.10
C LYS A 55 -16.54 -6.38 9.05
N SER A 56 -15.99 -6.70 7.88
CA SER A 56 -15.14 -7.86 7.65
C SER A 56 -13.66 -7.52 7.76
N GLY A 57 -12.82 -8.53 7.99
CA GLY A 57 -11.35 -8.42 7.90
C GLY A 57 -10.64 -7.86 9.14
N GLY A 58 -11.35 -7.28 10.11
CA GLY A 58 -10.76 -6.81 11.38
C GLY A 58 -9.73 -5.69 11.19
N LYS A 59 -10.01 -4.73 10.29
CA LYS A 59 -9.11 -3.60 10.00
C LYS A 59 -8.75 -2.85 11.29
N GLY A 60 -7.44 -2.72 11.56
CA GLY A 60 -6.92 -2.03 12.74
C GLY A 60 -6.92 -2.85 14.03
N LYS A 61 -7.44 -4.09 14.03
CA LYS A 61 -7.36 -4.98 15.19
C LYS A 61 -6.13 -5.87 15.08
N ILE A 62 -5.37 -5.97 16.17
CA ILE A 62 -4.27 -6.93 16.30
C ILE A 62 -4.89 -8.33 16.40
N LYS A 63 -4.44 -9.26 15.56
CA LYS A 63 -4.85 -10.66 15.62
C LYS A 63 -3.92 -11.40 16.58
N THR A 64 -4.49 -12.20 17.47
CA THR A 64 -3.74 -13.22 18.22
C THR A 64 -3.34 -14.33 17.27
N LEU A 65 -2.04 -14.55 17.13
CA LEU A 65 -1.49 -15.59 16.27
C LEU A 65 -1.41 -16.89 17.07
N SER A 66 -1.89 -17.99 16.51
CA SER A 66 -1.65 -19.33 17.04
C SER A 66 -0.29 -19.86 16.57
N ASN A 67 0.10 -21.04 17.04
CA ASN A 67 1.29 -21.75 16.55
C ASN A 67 1.16 -22.12 15.06
N GLU A 68 -0.06 -22.40 14.60
CA GLU A 68 -0.34 -22.65 13.20
C GLU A 68 -0.35 -21.36 12.38
N LYS A 69 0.14 -21.44 11.15
CA LYS A 69 0.19 -20.28 10.29
C LYS A 69 -1.21 -19.76 9.97
N VAL A 70 -1.41 -18.47 10.22
CA VAL A 70 -2.66 -17.79 9.90
C VAL A 70 -2.55 -17.06 8.55
N GLY A 71 -3.64 -17.05 7.79
CA GLY A 71 -3.74 -16.33 6.52
C GLY A 71 -3.64 -17.26 5.31
N ARG A 72 -3.33 -16.69 4.15
CA ARG A 72 -3.26 -17.45 2.90
C ARG A 72 -2.10 -18.45 2.98
N PRO A 73 -2.33 -19.77 2.82
CA PRO A 73 -1.27 -20.75 2.68
C PRO A 73 -0.38 -20.43 1.48
N ARG A 74 0.90 -20.82 1.49
CA ARG A 74 1.71 -20.66 0.29
C ARG A 74 1.23 -21.61 -0.79
N ARG A 75 1.54 -21.26 -2.04
CA ARG A 75 1.27 -22.14 -3.18
C ARG A 75 2.04 -23.44 -3.02
N VAL A 76 1.37 -24.53 -3.37
CA VAL A 76 1.95 -25.87 -3.47
C VAL A 76 3.11 -25.81 -4.48
N THR A 77 4.22 -26.48 -4.18
CA THR A 77 5.33 -26.63 -5.13
C THR A 77 4.91 -27.46 -6.34
N ILE A 78 5.74 -27.48 -7.37
CA ILE A 78 5.54 -28.34 -8.55
C ILE A 78 5.45 -29.82 -8.11
N ASP A 79 6.16 -30.16 -7.03
CA ASP A 79 6.22 -31.50 -6.44
C ASP A 79 5.05 -31.83 -5.48
N GLY A 80 4.08 -30.93 -5.33
CA GLY A 80 2.89 -31.20 -4.50
C GLY A 80 3.06 -30.90 -3.00
N GLU A 81 4.19 -30.35 -2.56
CA GLU A 81 4.45 -30.12 -1.14
C GLU A 81 3.81 -28.82 -0.63
N TYR A 82 3.13 -28.93 0.53
CA TYR A 82 2.56 -27.79 1.23
C TYR A 82 3.65 -27.06 2.03
N ARG A 83 4.00 -25.86 1.58
CA ARG A 83 4.86 -24.97 2.36
C ARG A 83 4.02 -24.05 3.23
N SER A 84 4.16 -24.16 4.54
CA SER A 84 3.44 -23.28 5.46
C SER A 84 4.21 -21.96 5.60
N GLY A 85 5.51 -21.99 5.89
CA GLY A 85 6.26 -20.79 6.31
C GLY A 85 5.83 -20.31 7.71
N ILE A 86 6.43 -19.23 8.21
CA ILE A 86 6.17 -18.77 9.59
C ILE A 86 5.06 -17.70 9.69
N ASN A 87 4.54 -17.55 10.91
CA ASN A 87 3.72 -16.40 11.33
C ASN A 87 4.61 -15.17 11.60
N ILE A 88 4.08 -13.97 11.36
CA ILE A 88 4.78 -12.72 11.67
C ILE A 88 4.51 -12.35 13.13
N THR A 89 5.29 -12.93 14.02
CA THR A 89 5.31 -12.59 15.45
C THR A 89 5.94 -11.22 15.67
N ASP A 90 5.85 -10.69 16.90
CA ASP A 90 6.45 -9.40 17.23
C ASP A 90 7.98 -9.41 17.08
N GLU A 91 8.63 -10.54 17.32
CA GLU A 91 10.06 -10.71 17.05
C GLU A 91 10.40 -10.52 15.57
N VAL A 92 9.64 -11.17 14.67
CA VAL A 92 9.84 -11.03 13.22
C VAL A 92 9.61 -9.58 12.76
N LYS A 93 8.66 -8.87 13.38
CA LYS A 93 8.43 -7.43 13.10
C LYS A 93 9.66 -6.59 13.47
N VAL A 94 10.28 -6.86 14.62
CA VAL A 94 11.51 -6.17 15.06
C VAL A 94 12.65 -6.44 14.09
N GLN A 95 12.82 -7.69 13.63
CA GLN A 95 13.82 -8.05 12.63
C GLN A 95 13.59 -7.31 11.29
N PHE A 96 12.35 -7.23 10.82
CA PHE A 96 11.98 -6.47 9.62
C PHE A 96 12.26 -4.98 9.77
N GLU A 97 11.87 -4.38 10.90
CA GLU A 97 12.12 -2.97 11.15
C GLU A 97 13.62 -2.67 11.20
N HIS A 98 14.41 -3.55 11.85
CA HIS A 98 15.86 -3.45 11.87
C HIS A 98 16.44 -3.46 10.45
N ALA A 99 16.03 -4.42 9.61
CA ALA A 99 16.52 -4.52 8.24
C ALA A 99 16.10 -3.33 7.37
N ILE A 100 14.87 -2.82 7.51
CA ILE A 100 14.40 -1.62 6.79
C ILE A 100 15.25 -0.40 7.19
N ASN A 101 15.48 -0.20 8.49
CA ASN A 101 16.31 0.90 8.98
C ASN A 101 17.77 0.79 8.52
N LYS A 102 18.32 -0.42 8.55
CA LYS A 102 19.72 -0.70 8.23
C LYS A 102 20.00 -0.63 6.73
N TYR A 103 19.14 -1.21 5.90
CA TYR A 103 19.38 -1.40 4.47
C TYR A 103 18.52 -0.52 3.58
N TYR A 104 17.22 -0.40 3.85
CA TYR A 104 16.30 0.33 2.96
C TYR A 104 16.41 1.86 3.11
N ARG A 105 16.60 2.34 4.34
CA ARG A 105 16.73 3.77 4.70
C ARG A 105 18.19 4.25 4.63
N LYS A 106 18.85 3.95 3.52
CA LYS A 106 20.21 4.38 3.23
C LYS A 106 20.30 4.90 1.79
N SER A 107 21.36 5.63 1.49
CA SER A 107 21.65 6.20 0.17
C SER A 107 22.03 5.16 -0.89
N ASN A 108 22.22 3.90 -0.51
CA ASN A 108 22.50 2.77 -1.40
C ASN A 108 21.32 2.38 -2.32
N ASN A 109 20.13 2.93 -2.06
CA ASN A 109 18.93 2.75 -2.86
C ASN A 109 18.46 1.29 -3.06
N TYR A 110 18.80 0.37 -2.15
CA TYR A 110 18.34 -1.02 -2.22
C TYR A 110 16.82 -1.15 -2.37
N THR A 111 16.40 -2.12 -3.17
CA THR A 111 14.98 -2.45 -3.35
C THR A 111 14.47 -3.24 -2.15
N LEU A 112 13.14 -3.31 -1.98
CA LEU A 112 12.56 -4.18 -0.94
C LEU A 112 12.91 -5.65 -1.13
N ARG A 113 13.17 -6.08 -2.38
CA ARG A 113 13.63 -7.43 -2.69
C ARG A 113 15.04 -7.65 -2.16
N ASP A 114 15.95 -6.69 -2.31
CA ASP A 114 17.30 -6.79 -1.76
C ASP A 114 17.27 -6.82 -0.22
N VAL A 115 16.45 -5.95 0.38
CA VAL A 115 16.23 -5.91 1.83
C VAL A 115 15.72 -7.26 2.34
N TYR A 116 14.82 -7.92 1.60
CA TYR A 116 14.36 -9.26 1.93
C TYR A 116 15.49 -10.30 1.91
N HIS A 117 16.37 -10.27 0.91
CA HIS A 117 17.56 -11.15 0.92
C HIS A 117 18.48 -10.86 2.11
N PHE A 118 18.64 -9.59 2.50
CA PHE A 118 19.41 -9.25 3.70
C PHE A 118 18.74 -9.71 4.99
N VAL A 119 17.39 -9.68 5.08
CA VAL A 119 16.66 -10.27 6.21
C VAL A 119 16.94 -11.77 6.30
N LEU A 120 16.86 -12.49 5.19
CA LEU A 120 17.11 -13.93 5.17
C LEU A 120 18.56 -14.25 5.57
N ARG A 121 19.52 -13.48 5.06
CA ARG A 121 20.93 -13.62 5.42
C ARG A 121 21.18 -13.32 6.90
N ASP A 122 20.64 -12.22 7.42
CA ASP A 122 20.97 -11.76 8.77
C ASP A 122 20.28 -12.58 9.88
N PHE A 123 19.08 -13.12 9.62
CA PHE A 123 18.24 -13.75 10.66
C PHE A 123 17.82 -15.20 10.36
N TYR A 124 17.87 -15.65 9.11
CA TYR A 124 17.34 -16.95 8.69
C TYR A 124 18.35 -17.74 7.84
N SER A 125 19.63 -17.68 8.24
CA SER A 125 20.68 -18.43 7.57
C SER A 125 21.76 -18.90 8.52
N ASP A 126 22.37 -20.04 8.18
CA ASP A 126 23.51 -20.58 8.89
C ASP A 126 24.80 -20.07 8.23
N ARG A 127 25.71 -19.52 9.04
CA ARG A 127 27.01 -19.01 8.59
C ARG A 127 28.05 -20.12 8.64
N PHE A 128 28.66 -20.43 7.50
CA PHE A 128 29.73 -21.43 7.39
C PHE A 128 30.92 -20.88 6.59
N LYS A 129 32.10 -21.46 6.78
CA LYS A 129 33.34 -21.01 6.13
C LYS A 129 33.78 -22.05 5.10
N VAL A 130 33.92 -21.63 3.84
CA VAL A 130 34.45 -22.47 2.76
C VAL A 130 35.60 -21.72 2.11
N ASN A 131 36.77 -22.35 2.02
CA ASN A 131 37.97 -21.78 1.38
C ASN A 131 38.37 -20.38 1.88
N GLY A 132 38.19 -20.10 3.18
CA GLY A 132 38.55 -18.80 3.75
C GLY A 132 37.41 -17.77 3.76
N GLU A 133 36.37 -17.95 2.93
CA GLU A 133 35.25 -17.02 2.79
C GLU A 133 34.02 -17.47 3.60
N TYR A 134 33.28 -16.50 4.12
CA TYR A 134 32.00 -16.75 4.81
C TYR A 134 30.87 -16.87 3.80
N GLN A 135 30.18 -18.01 3.83
CA GLN A 135 28.97 -18.26 3.07
C GLN A 135 27.76 -18.43 4.00
N TYR A 136 26.57 -18.19 3.45
CA TYR A 136 25.31 -18.22 4.18
C TYR A 136 24.38 -19.24 3.52
N ARG A 137 23.89 -20.21 4.30
CA ARG A 137 22.90 -21.19 3.86
C ARG A 137 21.55 -20.78 4.42
N ILE A 138 20.65 -20.32 3.56
CA ILE A 138 19.31 -19.91 3.94
C ILE A 138 18.53 -21.15 4.40
N TRP A 139 17.75 -21.01 5.47
CA TRP A 139 16.88 -22.07 5.96
C TRP A 139 15.77 -22.44 4.97
N ASP A 140 15.17 -23.61 5.19
CA ASP A 140 14.05 -24.07 4.37
C ASP A 140 12.90 -23.07 4.35
N ALA A 141 12.17 -23.07 3.23
CA ALA A 141 11.06 -22.16 3.00
C ALA A 141 10.06 -22.17 4.17
N ASP A 142 9.84 -23.31 4.83
CA ASP A 142 8.89 -23.44 5.94
C ASP A 142 9.29 -22.71 7.22
N ARG A 143 10.56 -22.36 7.36
CA ARG A 143 11.11 -21.70 8.56
C ARG A 143 11.37 -20.21 8.36
N ILE A 144 11.06 -19.68 7.18
CA ILE A 144 11.34 -18.28 6.84
C ILE A 144 10.06 -17.50 6.53
N PRO A 145 10.04 -16.19 6.81
CA PRO A 145 8.94 -15.34 6.37
C PRO A 145 8.91 -15.22 4.85
N SER A 146 7.75 -14.90 4.28
CA SER A 146 7.57 -14.63 2.85
C SER A 146 7.95 -13.20 2.51
N TYR A 147 8.40 -12.98 1.28
CA TYR A 147 8.57 -11.64 0.73
C TYR A 147 7.28 -10.80 0.82
N ASP A 148 6.12 -11.41 0.53
CA ASP A 148 4.82 -10.74 0.65
C ASP A 148 4.52 -10.30 2.09
N GLN A 149 5.00 -11.05 3.09
CA GLN A 149 4.83 -10.67 4.50
C GLN A 149 5.67 -9.43 4.84
N LEU A 150 6.90 -9.32 4.32
CA LEU A 150 7.71 -8.11 4.44
C LEU A 150 7.06 -6.92 3.72
N ILE A 151 6.52 -7.12 2.51
CA ILE A 151 5.79 -6.08 1.79
C ILE A 151 4.58 -5.61 2.60
N ASN A 152 3.75 -6.53 3.08
CA ASN A 152 2.56 -6.21 3.86
C ASN A 152 2.91 -5.46 5.14
N PHE A 153 3.98 -5.86 5.83
CA PHE A 153 4.52 -5.15 6.98
C PHE A 153 4.95 -3.72 6.60
N THR A 154 5.73 -3.57 5.54
CA THR A 154 6.22 -2.27 5.04
C THR A 154 5.06 -1.36 4.62
N ILE A 155 4.03 -1.90 3.96
CA ILE A 155 2.81 -1.16 3.61
C ILE A 155 2.08 -0.71 4.88
N GLY A 156 1.98 -1.58 5.90
CA GLY A 156 1.39 -1.23 7.19
C GLY A 156 2.10 -0.07 7.90
N LEU A 157 3.40 0.10 7.68
CA LEU A 157 4.18 1.22 8.23
C LEU A 157 4.01 2.54 7.47
N ARG A 158 3.33 2.56 6.31
CA ARG A 158 3.19 3.76 5.47
C ARG A 158 2.27 4.79 6.13
N SER A 159 2.86 5.64 6.95
CA SER A 159 2.30 6.93 7.34
C SER A 159 2.95 8.06 6.53
N SER A 160 2.33 9.24 6.47
CA SER A 160 2.92 10.43 5.84
C SER A 160 4.31 10.75 6.42
N LYS A 161 4.48 10.58 7.73
CA LYS A 161 5.77 10.74 8.43
C LYS A 161 6.80 9.71 7.98
N THR A 162 6.40 8.45 7.83
CA THR A 162 7.29 7.36 7.39
C THR A 162 7.75 7.56 5.95
N GLN A 163 6.84 7.94 5.06
CA GLN A 163 7.15 8.19 3.65
C GLN A 163 8.13 9.35 3.49
N LYS A 164 7.91 10.46 4.22
CA LYS A 164 8.86 11.58 4.26
C LYS A 164 10.25 11.10 4.69
N LYS A 165 10.35 10.35 5.79
CA LYS A 165 11.62 9.78 6.27
C LYS A 165 12.29 8.91 5.20
N ASP A 166 11.57 7.97 4.60
CA ASP A 166 12.11 7.06 3.59
C ASP A 166 12.71 7.82 2.40
N MET A 167 12.03 8.86 1.91
CA MET A 167 12.51 9.68 0.79
C MET A 167 13.73 10.53 1.18
N GLN A 168 13.71 11.13 2.38
CA GLN A 168 14.82 11.93 2.88
C GLN A 168 16.10 11.10 3.07
N PHE A 169 15.98 9.89 3.63
CA PHE A 169 17.14 9.01 3.83
C PHE A 169 17.70 8.42 2.54
N ARG A 170 16.85 8.18 1.54
CA ARG A 170 17.26 7.56 0.27
C ARG A 170 17.81 8.55 -0.76
N LYS A 171 17.22 9.74 -0.84
CA LYS A 171 17.64 10.77 -1.80
C LYS A 171 18.40 11.89 -1.12
N SER A 172 17.69 12.71 -0.35
CA SER A 172 18.22 13.73 0.55
C SER A 172 17.06 14.57 1.07
N VAL A 173 17.31 15.37 2.11
CA VAL A 173 16.37 16.40 2.56
C VAL A 173 16.12 17.43 1.45
N LYS A 174 17.18 17.87 0.74
CA LYS A 174 17.09 18.88 -0.33
C LYS A 174 16.21 18.41 -1.49
N GLU A 175 16.45 17.21 -2.01
CA GLU A 175 15.65 16.63 -3.10
C GLU A 175 14.19 16.44 -2.69
N TYR A 176 13.94 16.04 -1.43
CA TYR A 176 12.57 15.92 -0.92
C TYR A 176 11.87 17.28 -0.90
N GLU A 177 12.48 18.30 -0.30
CA GLU A 177 11.86 19.63 -0.18
C GLU A 177 11.65 20.30 -1.54
N LEU A 178 12.51 20.00 -2.53
CA LEU A 178 12.44 20.57 -3.88
C LEU A 178 11.43 19.87 -4.80
N LYS A 179 11.35 18.53 -4.78
CA LYS A 179 10.55 17.75 -5.75
C LYS A 179 9.38 16.97 -5.17
N HIS A 180 9.35 16.75 -3.87
CA HIS A 180 8.46 15.76 -3.25
C HIS A 180 7.67 16.29 -2.06
N ARG A 181 7.95 17.53 -1.61
CA ARG A 181 7.18 18.20 -0.58
C ARG A 181 5.73 18.41 -1.08
N PRO A 182 4.71 18.07 -0.26
CA PRO A 182 3.34 18.39 -0.61
C PRO A 182 3.14 19.91 -0.67
N LEU A 183 2.52 20.37 -1.76
CA LEU A 183 2.05 21.74 -1.88
C LEU A 183 0.80 21.90 -0.99
N LEU A 184 0.91 22.76 0.03
CA LEU A 184 -0.19 23.02 0.97
C LEU A 184 -1.20 24.05 0.42
N SER A 185 -0.79 24.80 -0.60
CA SER A 185 -1.58 25.87 -1.21
C SER A 185 -1.23 25.99 -2.70
N ASN A 186 -2.05 26.73 -3.42
CA ASN A 186 -1.87 27.04 -4.84
C ASN A 186 -1.46 28.50 -5.01
N SER A 187 -0.75 28.84 -6.09
CA SER A 187 -0.30 30.20 -6.40
C SER A 187 -1.47 31.19 -6.58
N LYS A 188 -2.65 30.69 -6.98
CA LYS A 188 -3.89 31.47 -7.14
C LYS A 188 -4.62 31.78 -5.82
N VAL A 189 -4.18 31.21 -4.70
CA VAL A 189 -4.75 31.56 -3.39
C VAL A 189 -4.24 32.96 -3.06
N GLU A 190 -5.16 33.90 -2.81
CA GLU A 190 -4.93 35.34 -2.56
C GLU A 190 -4.68 36.23 -3.80
N THR A 191 -4.97 35.77 -5.03
CA THR A 191 -4.98 36.66 -6.21
C THR A 191 -6.37 37.19 -6.52
N ASN A 192 -6.60 38.49 -6.31
CA ASN A 192 -7.89 39.17 -6.55
C ASN A 192 -8.09 39.67 -7.99
N GLY A 193 -7.11 39.47 -8.88
CA GLY A 193 -7.19 39.84 -10.29
C GLY A 193 -5.82 39.89 -10.97
N PRO A 194 -5.76 40.16 -12.30
CA PRO A 194 -4.51 40.38 -13.02
C PRO A 194 -3.66 41.47 -12.35
N GLY A 195 -2.34 41.30 -12.34
CA GLY A 195 -1.38 42.25 -11.76
C GLY A 195 -1.29 42.22 -10.23
N THR A 196 -2.07 41.37 -9.54
CA THR A 196 -2.04 41.28 -8.07
C THR A 196 -0.77 40.58 -7.56
N ARG A 197 -0.25 39.62 -8.32
CA ARG A 197 0.94 38.85 -7.94
C ARG A 197 1.68 38.35 -9.18
N PHE A 198 2.99 38.53 -9.17
CA PHE A 198 3.88 38.01 -10.22
C PHE A 198 4.80 36.92 -9.64
N GLN A 199 5.09 35.92 -10.45
CA GLN A 199 6.16 34.97 -10.21
C GLN A 199 7.35 35.31 -11.10
N ILE A 200 8.52 35.42 -10.50
CA ILE A 200 9.77 35.73 -11.20
C ILE A 200 10.69 34.53 -11.04
N ASP A 201 11.22 34.02 -12.14
CA ASP A 201 12.25 32.99 -12.15
C ASP A 201 13.41 33.41 -13.05
N ALA A 202 14.61 32.94 -12.73
CA ALA A 202 15.84 33.26 -13.47
C ALA A 202 16.61 31.97 -13.77
N THR A 203 16.88 31.72 -15.05
CA THR A 203 17.61 30.52 -15.49
C THR A 203 18.77 30.89 -16.41
N ILE A 204 19.89 30.19 -16.27
CA ILE A 204 21.02 30.34 -17.18
C ILE A 204 20.66 29.60 -18.48
N ALA A 205 20.56 30.31 -19.60
CA ALA A 205 20.24 29.67 -20.87
C ALA A 205 21.40 28.80 -21.36
N ASP A 206 21.09 27.71 -22.06
CA ASP A 206 22.08 26.82 -22.67
C ASP A 206 22.49 27.28 -24.07
N VAL A 207 22.82 28.56 -24.18
CA VAL A 207 23.30 29.21 -25.40
C VAL A 207 24.44 30.16 -25.06
N TYR A 208 25.40 30.29 -25.98
CA TYR A 208 26.45 31.30 -25.88
C TYR A 208 26.04 32.56 -26.63
N ILE A 209 26.13 33.71 -25.97
CA ILE A 209 26.02 35.01 -26.63
C ILE A 209 27.40 35.41 -27.13
N VAL A 210 27.44 35.87 -28.38
CA VAL A 210 28.62 36.45 -29.03
C VAL A 210 28.47 37.97 -29.13
N SER A 211 29.57 38.68 -29.32
CA SER A 211 29.53 40.12 -29.53
C SER A 211 28.82 40.47 -30.83
N ALA A 212 27.98 41.52 -30.80
CA ALA A 212 27.38 42.07 -32.02
C ALA A 212 28.44 42.67 -32.98
N PHE A 213 29.62 43.03 -32.46
CA PHE A 213 30.71 43.59 -33.25
C PHE A 213 31.66 42.51 -33.80
N ASP A 214 31.69 41.32 -33.21
CA ASP A 214 32.52 40.20 -33.65
C ASP A 214 31.93 38.86 -33.19
N VAL A 215 31.48 38.06 -34.14
CA VAL A 215 30.88 36.74 -33.90
C VAL A 215 31.87 35.70 -33.38
N ASN A 216 33.17 35.91 -33.55
CA ASN A 216 34.20 35.02 -33.00
C ASN A 216 34.45 35.29 -31.51
N ARG A 217 33.94 36.42 -30.98
CA ARG A 217 34.11 36.80 -29.59
C ARG A 217 32.91 36.36 -28.74
N ILE A 218 33.08 35.25 -28.03
CA ILE A 218 32.10 34.73 -27.06
C ILE A 218 32.12 35.60 -25.80
N ILE A 219 30.95 36.09 -25.38
CA ILE A 219 30.77 36.84 -24.12
C ILE A 219 30.49 35.87 -22.97
N GLY A 220 29.59 34.90 -23.18
CA GLY A 220 29.21 33.92 -22.17
C GLY A 220 27.75 33.49 -22.28
N ARG A 221 27.25 32.85 -21.23
CA ARG A 221 25.86 32.38 -21.15
C ARG A 221 24.97 33.42 -20.46
N PRO A 222 23.81 33.78 -21.04
CA PRO A 222 22.93 34.76 -20.42
C PRO A 222 22.11 34.16 -19.28
N VAL A 223 21.69 35.04 -18.37
CA VAL A 223 20.62 34.76 -17.40
C VAL A 223 19.32 35.29 -17.97
N VAL A 224 18.35 34.41 -18.21
CA VAL A 224 17.02 34.76 -18.70
C VAL A 224 16.09 34.90 -17.50
N TYR A 225 15.48 36.09 -17.36
CA TYR A 225 14.45 36.36 -16.37
C TYR A 225 13.07 36.20 -17.01
N ALA A 226 12.21 35.38 -16.41
CA ALA A 226 10.81 35.24 -16.78
C ALA A 226 9.93 35.84 -15.68
N VAL A 227 9.01 36.72 -16.08
CA VAL A 227 8.02 37.32 -15.18
C VAL A 227 6.64 36.89 -15.67
N ILE A 228 5.91 36.16 -14.84
CA ILE A 228 4.59 35.60 -15.16
C ILE A 228 3.57 36.17 -14.19
N ASP A 229 2.48 36.73 -14.71
CA ASP A 229 1.29 37.04 -13.92
C ASP A 229 0.62 35.72 -13.49
N VAL A 230 0.31 35.60 -12.20
CA VAL A 230 -0.23 34.38 -11.60
C VAL A 230 -1.70 34.12 -11.99
N TYR A 231 -2.43 35.16 -12.44
CA TYR A 231 -3.88 35.10 -12.74
C TYR A 231 -4.24 34.14 -13.88
#